data_AF-A0A969DKX1-F1
#
_entry.id   AF-A0A969DKX1-F1
#
_cell.length_a   1.000
_cell.length_b   1.000
_cell.length_c   1.000
_cell.angle_alpha   90.00
_cell.angle_beta   90.00
_cell.angle_gamma   90.00
#
_symmetry.space_group_name_H-M   'P 1'
#
loop_
_entity.id
_entity.type
_entity.pdbx_description
1 polymer ?
#
loop_
_entity_poly.entity_id
_entity_poly.type
_entity_poly.pdbx_seq_one_letter_code
_entity_poly.pdbx_strand_id
1 'polypeptide(L)'
;MSKAKIYYFTLQDEQTKEEKLEWFEQTRLEQVNFEHVAPDKKHNWVNLTDNDFDDFLPLIDKQGKAGKSQEAVFRLFSSGVKTQRDEWVYDFSKDALIERMKYFVEIYSIS
;
A
#
# COMPACT_ATOMS: atom_id res chain seq x y z
N MET A 1 7.66 -14.47 -31.19
CA MET A 1 7.48 -13.05 -30.81
C MET A 1 8.56 -12.70 -29.80
N SER A 2 9.27 -11.58 -29.97
CA SER A 2 10.25 -11.11 -28.97
C SER A 2 9.51 -10.57 -27.74
N LYS A 3 10.10 -10.74 -26.55
CA LYS A 3 9.59 -10.12 -25.32
C LYS A 3 9.79 -8.59 -25.42
N ALA A 4 8.82 -7.83 -24.92
CA ALA A 4 8.94 -6.38 -24.76
C ALA A 4 10.10 -6.05 -23.79
N LYS A 5 10.76 -4.92 -24.01
CA LYS A 5 11.85 -4.41 -23.16
C LYS A 5 11.34 -3.23 -22.34
N ILE A 6 11.79 -3.12 -21.09
CA ILE A 6 11.44 -2.03 -20.19
C ILE A 6 12.71 -1.22 -19.92
N TYR A 7 12.61 0.09 -20.09
CA TYR A 7 13.65 1.07 -19.82
C TYR A 7 13.09 2.05 -18.79
N TYR A 8 13.74 2.13 -17.62
CA TYR A 8 13.27 2.88 -16.46
C TYR A 8 14.27 3.95 -16.07
N PHE A 9 13.76 5.09 -15.62
CA PHE A 9 14.52 6.20 -15.06
C PHE A 9 13.64 6.89 -14.02
N THR A 10 14.24 7.39 -12.94
CA THR A 10 13.55 8.22 -11.97
C THR A 10 14.41 9.42 -11.57
N LEU A 11 13.73 10.51 -11.22
CA LEU A 11 14.31 11.66 -10.55
C LEU A 11 14.50 11.34 -9.05
N GLN A 12 15.31 12.14 -8.36
CA GLN A 12 15.56 11.96 -6.94
C GLN A 12 14.31 12.31 -6.12
N ASP A 13 14.11 11.61 -5.01
CA ASP A 13 12.92 11.74 -4.17
C ASP A 13 12.87 13.12 -3.51
N GLU A 14 14.04 13.68 -3.16
CA GLU A 14 14.19 14.95 -2.47
C GLU A 14 14.00 16.18 -3.38
N GLN A 15 13.94 16.00 -4.71
CA GLN A 15 13.77 17.12 -5.63
C GLN A 15 12.39 17.75 -5.51
N THR A 16 12.39 19.08 -5.43
CA THR A 16 11.20 19.93 -5.46
C THR A 16 10.51 19.86 -6.82
N LYS A 17 9.29 20.39 -6.88
CA LYS A 17 8.54 20.50 -8.13
C LYS A 17 9.31 21.33 -9.16
N GLU A 18 9.89 22.46 -8.73
CA GLU A 18 10.59 23.41 -9.58
C GLU A 18 11.84 22.78 -10.22
N GLU A 19 12.66 22.06 -9.43
CA GLU A 19 13.84 21.36 -9.93
C GLU A 19 13.48 20.24 -10.92
N LYS A 20 12.38 19.51 -10.67
CA LYS A 20 11.89 18.48 -11.61
C LYS A 20 11.45 19.10 -12.94
N LEU A 21 10.74 20.23 -12.90
CA LEU A 21 10.30 20.94 -14.10
C LEU A 21 11.48 21.48 -14.90
N GLU A 22 12.45 22.13 -14.25
CA GLU A 22 13.67 22.62 -14.91
C GLU A 22 14.43 21.48 -15.60
N TRP A 23 14.55 20.33 -14.95
CA TRP A 23 15.19 19.15 -15.54
C TRP A 23 14.48 18.69 -16.83
N PHE A 24 13.14 18.67 -16.85
CA PHE A 24 12.36 18.29 -18.04
C PHE A 24 12.45 19.32 -19.17
N GLU A 25 12.61 20.61 -18.86
CA GLU A 25 12.82 21.65 -19.88
C GLU A 25 14.19 21.51 -20.55
N GLN A 26 15.21 21.11 -19.78
CA GLN A 26 16.60 21.05 -20.24
C GLN A 26 17.01 19.70 -20.84
N THR A 27 16.33 18.61 -20.46
CA THR A 27 16.73 17.24 -20.82
C THR A 27 15.80 16.65 -21.87
N ARG A 28 16.34 16.28 -23.03
CA ARG A 28 15.61 15.52 -24.05
C ARG A 28 15.57 14.03 -23.73
N LEU A 29 14.56 13.33 -24.24
CA LEU A 29 14.37 11.91 -23.96
C LEU A 29 15.59 11.05 -24.36
N GLU A 30 16.27 11.39 -25.45
CA GLU A 30 17.45 10.66 -25.93
C GLU A 30 18.69 10.85 -25.04
N GLN A 31 18.67 11.86 -24.17
CA GLN A 31 19.75 12.17 -23.22
C GLN A 31 19.55 11.47 -21.87
N VAL A 32 18.36 10.91 -21.63
CA VAL A 32 18.05 10.22 -20.38
C VAL A 32 18.76 8.88 -20.35
N ASN A 33 19.58 8.69 -19.31
CA ASN A 33 20.25 7.42 -19.08
C ASN A 33 19.28 6.41 -18.44
N PHE A 34 18.51 5.73 -19.28
CA PHE A 34 17.59 4.69 -18.81
C PHE A 34 18.32 3.41 -18.40
N GLU A 35 17.87 2.83 -17.30
CA GLU A 35 18.23 1.47 -16.90
C GLU A 35 17.32 0.45 -17.59
N HIS A 36 17.89 -0.62 -18.14
CA HIS A 36 17.09 -1.73 -18.65
C HIS A 36 16.66 -2.65 -17.49
N VAL A 37 15.36 -2.78 -17.28
CA VAL A 37 14.78 -3.53 -16.17
C VAL A 37 14.19 -4.85 -16.67
N ALA A 38 14.58 -5.95 -16.05
CA ALA A 38 13.93 -7.24 -16.22
C ALA A 38 12.95 -7.48 -15.06
N PRO A 39 11.66 -7.73 -15.33
CA PRO A 39 10.71 -8.02 -14.26
C PRO A 39 11.10 -9.26 -13.45
N ASP A 40 10.85 -9.23 -12.15
CA ASP A 40 11.07 -10.39 -11.28
C ASP A 40 10.03 -11.51 -11.50
N LYS A 41 10.16 -12.62 -10.75
CA LYS A 41 9.22 -13.76 -10.79
C LYS A 41 7.78 -13.36 -10.42
N LYS A 42 7.59 -12.27 -9.68
CA LYS A 42 6.31 -11.70 -9.26
C LYS A 42 5.82 -10.58 -10.19
N HIS A 43 6.53 -10.35 -11.31
CA HIS A 43 6.25 -9.32 -12.32
C HIS A 43 6.42 -7.87 -11.85
N ASN A 44 7.17 -7.64 -10.77
CA ASN A 44 7.55 -6.28 -10.33
C ASN A 44 8.64 -5.71 -11.23
N TRP A 45 8.70 -4.38 -11.36
CA TRP A 45 9.72 -3.68 -12.17
C TRP A 45 10.69 -2.87 -11.30
N VAL A 46 10.21 -2.24 -10.24
CA VAL A 46 11.01 -1.45 -9.31
C VAL A 46 10.99 -2.11 -7.93
N ASN A 47 11.95 -1.75 -7.07
CA ASN A 47 12.12 -2.34 -5.74
C ASN A 47 12.24 -3.87 -5.80
N LEU A 48 12.93 -4.35 -6.84
CA LEU A 48 13.20 -5.77 -7.04
C LEU A 48 14.03 -6.25 -5.86
N THR A 49 13.54 -7.28 -5.19
CA THR A 49 14.21 -7.87 -4.03
C THR A 49 14.56 -9.30 -4.38
N ASP A 50 15.85 -9.64 -4.26
CA ASP A 50 16.32 -11.02 -4.33
C ASP A 50 16.57 -11.50 -2.90
N ASN A 51 15.58 -12.17 -2.31
CA ASN A 51 15.73 -12.79 -1.02
C ASN A 51 14.86 -14.05 -0.90
N ASP A 52 15.23 -14.89 0.07
CA ASP A 52 14.54 -16.14 0.37
C ASP A 52 13.40 -15.90 1.38
N PHE A 53 12.80 -14.69 1.40
CA PHE A 53 11.77 -14.37 2.38
C PHE A 53 10.54 -15.28 2.25
N ASP A 54 10.24 -15.70 1.03
CA ASP A 54 9.13 -16.62 0.73
C ASP A 54 9.39 -18.05 1.25
N ASP A 55 10.63 -18.40 1.61
CA ASP A 55 11.00 -19.73 2.14
C ASP A 55 10.82 -19.81 3.66
N PHE A 56 10.64 -18.67 4.36
CA PHE A 56 10.38 -18.67 5.79
C PHE A 56 8.95 -19.10 6.13
N LEU A 57 8.77 -19.58 7.36
CA LEU A 57 7.46 -19.91 7.88
C LEU A 57 6.59 -18.63 7.95
N PRO A 58 5.41 -18.59 7.29
CA PRO A 58 4.58 -17.40 7.32
C PRO A 58 4.04 -17.13 8.73
N LEU A 59 4.06 -15.86 9.14
CA LEU A 59 3.47 -15.47 10.43
C LEU A 59 1.95 -15.64 10.45
N ILE A 60 1.29 -15.26 9.34
CA ILE A 60 -0.16 -15.35 9.16
C ILE A 60 -0.46 -15.81 7.73
N ASP A 61 -1.54 -16.57 7.57
CA ASP A 61 -2.05 -16.97 6.27
C ASP A 61 -3.60 -17.02 6.27
N LYS A 62 -4.21 -16.53 5.20
CA LYS A 62 -5.68 -16.52 5.03
C LYS A 62 -6.24 -17.93 4.88
N GLN A 63 -5.52 -18.87 4.26
CA GLN A 63 -5.97 -20.26 4.19
C GLN A 63 -5.87 -20.93 5.56
N GLY A 64 -4.81 -20.63 6.31
CA GLY A 64 -4.67 -20.97 7.73
C GLY A 64 -5.86 -20.50 8.58
N LYS A 65 -6.25 -19.23 8.43
CA LYS A 65 -7.43 -18.67 9.11
C LYS A 65 -8.73 -19.36 8.72
N ALA A 66 -8.88 -19.72 7.44
CA ALA A 66 -10.04 -20.45 6.93
C ALA A 66 -10.05 -21.96 7.29
N GLY A 67 -9.03 -22.44 8.01
CA GLY A 67 -8.90 -23.86 8.39
C GLY A 67 -8.50 -24.79 7.25
N LYS A 68 -7.95 -24.24 6.16
CA LYS A 68 -7.54 -24.98 4.95
C LYS A 68 -6.03 -25.24 4.88
N SER A 69 -5.23 -24.62 5.75
CA SER A 69 -3.79 -24.82 5.90
C SER A 69 -3.41 -24.77 7.39
N GLN A 70 -2.24 -25.29 7.75
CA GLN A 70 -1.60 -25.12 9.06
C GLN A 70 -0.15 -24.62 8.95
N GLU A 71 0.19 -23.99 7.83
CA GLU A 71 1.56 -23.58 7.52
C GLU A 71 1.97 -22.25 8.18
N ALA A 72 1.06 -21.54 8.85
CA ALA A 72 1.35 -20.26 9.49
C ALA A 72 1.40 -20.33 11.02
N VAL A 73 2.23 -19.48 11.63
CA VAL A 73 2.44 -19.41 13.09
C VAL A 73 1.14 -19.06 13.83
N PHE A 74 0.38 -18.07 13.34
CA PHE A 74 -0.84 -17.59 13.97
C PHE A 74 -2.07 -17.87 13.12
N ARG A 75 -3.08 -18.50 13.73
CA ARG A 75 -4.38 -18.77 13.10
C ARG A 75 -5.36 -17.61 13.21
N LEU A 76 -5.32 -16.87 14.33
CA LEU A 76 -6.21 -15.75 14.59
C LEU A 76 -5.49 -14.43 14.33
N PHE A 77 -5.95 -13.68 13.33
CA PHE A 77 -5.46 -12.34 13.03
C PHE A 77 -6.57 -11.52 12.36
N SER A 78 -6.48 -10.20 12.47
CA SER A 78 -7.34 -9.26 11.75
C SER A 78 -6.56 -8.01 11.40
N SER A 79 -7.06 -7.24 10.43
CA SER A 79 -6.67 -5.84 10.33
C SER A 79 -7.23 -5.05 11.51
N GLY A 80 -6.71 -3.83 11.71
CA GLY A 80 -7.29 -2.88 12.65
C GLY A 80 -8.74 -2.52 12.29
N VAL A 81 -9.48 -1.99 13.26
CA VAL A 81 -10.86 -1.51 13.08
C VAL A 81 -10.88 -0.40 12.04
N LYS A 82 -11.82 -0.47 11.09
CA LYS A 82 -12.06 0.57 10.09
C LYS A 82 -13.48 1.08 10.27
N THR A 83 -13.64 2.29 10.78
CA THR A 83 -14.97 2.82 11.09
C THR A 83 -15.66 3.44 9.89
N GLN A 84 -14.85 3.90 8.91
CA GLN A 84 -15.27 4.70 7.76
C GLN A 84 -15.97 6.02 8.13
N ARG A 85 -15.92 6.44 9.40
CA ARG A 85 -16.57 7.64 9.95
C ARG A 85 -15.91 8.09 11.25
N ASP A 86 -14.58 8.17 11.27
CA ASP A 86 -13.80 8.36 12.51
C ASP A 86 -14.23 9.61 13.29
N GLU A 87 -14.55 10.70 12.60
CA GLU A 87 -15.08 11.94 13.20
C GLU A 87 -16.33 11.73 14.06
N TRP A 88 -17.12 10.69 13.78
CA TRP A 88 -18.34 10.36 14.53
C TRP A 88 -18.09 9.35 15.64
N VAL A 89 -17.36 8.27 15.34
CA VAL A 89 -17.26 7.09 16.23
C VAL A 89 -15.96 6.99 17.02
N TYR A 90 -15.05 7.96 16.87
CA TYR A 90 -13.81 8.04 17.64
C TYR A 90 -13.71 9.39 18.34
N ASP A 91 -13.31 9.39 19.61
CA ASP A 91 -13.03 10.61 20.37
C ASP A 91 -12.04 10.34 21.50
N PHE A 92 -11.33 11.38 21.94
CA PHE A 92 -10.56 11.34 23.17
C PHE A 92 -11.47 11.42 24.41
N SER A 93 -12.61 12.09 24.31
CA SER A 93 -13.62 12.19 25.36
C SER A 93 -14.70 11.14 25.18
N LYS A 94 -14.79 10.22 26.13
CA LYS A 94 -15.85 9.20 26.17
C LYS A 94 -17.25 9.81 26.15
N ASP A 95 -17.48 10.87 26.90
CA ASP A 95 -18.80 11.50 27.01
C ASP A 95 -19.20 12.19 25.70
N ALA A 96 -18.26 12.90 25.06
CA ALA A 96 -18.50 13.52 23.75
C ALA A 96 -18.80 12.47 22.67
N LEU A 97 -18.09 11.34 22.67
CA LEU A 97 -18.34 10.23 21.76
C LEU A 97 -19.76 9.66 21.93
N ILE A 98 -20.18 9.45 23.19
CA ILE A 98 -21.50 8.90 23.49
C ILE A 98 -22.60 9.85 22.97
N GLU A 99 -22.50 11.15 23.26
CA GLU A 99 -23.50 12.13 22.82
C GLU A 99 -23.56 12.24 21.29
N ARG A 100 -22.40 12.29 20.62
CA ARG A 100 -22.33 12.31 19.15
C ARG A 100 -22.91 11.05 18.52
N MET A 101 -22.68 9.87 19.10
CA MET A 101 -23.23 8.62 18.59
C MET A 101 -24.73 8.48 18.82
N LYS A 102 -25.26 8.96 19.95
CA LYS A 102 -26.71 9.04 20.16
C LYS A 102 -27.37 9.89 19.08
N TYR A 103 -26.83 11.08 18.83
CA TYR A 103 -27.31 11.96 17.78
C TYR A 103 -27.23 11.32 16.39
N PHE A 104 -26.11 10.66 16.07
CA PHE A 104 -25.95 9.94 14.81
C PHE A 104 -27.05 8.87 14.61
N VAL A 105 -27.35 8.08 15.63
CA VAL A 105 -28.39 7.05 15.58
C VAL A 105 -29.78 7.65 15.45
N GLU A 106 -30.05 8.75 16.16
CA GLU A 106 -31.32 9.49 16.06
C GLU A 106 -31.58 9.96 14.62
N ILE A 107 -30.62 10.64 14.00
CA ILE A 107 -30.73 11.13 12.62
C ILE A 107 -30.87 9.97 11.64
N TYR A 108 -30.09 8.90 11.81
CA TYR A 108 -30.20 7.71 10.95
C TYR A 108 -31.57 7.06 11.00
N SER A 109 -32.23 7.05 12.17
CA SER A 109 -33.52 6.37 12.37
C SER A 109 -34.73 7.16 11.85
N ILE A 110 -34.56 8.45 11.57
CA ILE A 110 -35.60 9.34 11.01
C ILE A 110 -35.51 9.42 9.47
N SER A 111 -34.35 9.07 8.91
CA SER A 111 -34.12 8.92 7.47
C SER A 111 -34.65 7.60 6.92
#